data_AF-A0A538GG66-F1
#
_entry.id   AF-A0A538GG66-F1
#
_cell.length_a   1.000
_cell.length_b   1.000
_cell.length_c   1.000
_cell.angle_alpha   90.00
_cell.angle_beta   90.00
_cell.angle_gamma   90.00
#
_symmetry.space_group_name_H-M   'P 1'
#
loop_
_entity.id
_entity.type
_entity.pdbx_description
1 polymer ?
#
loop_
_entity_poly.entity_id
_entity_poly.type
_entity_poly.pdbx_seq_one_letter_code
_entity_poly.pdbx_strand_id
1 'polypeptide(L)' 'HGRSTEQIAAKLHLSPETVRNHIRALFRTLGVHSRLEAVAVARRQHLVAS' A
#
# COMPACT_ATOMS: atom_id res chain seq x y z
N HIS A 1 6.08 7.24 10.75
CA HIS A 1 5.50 5.90 10.48
C HIS A 1 4.27 6.06 9.59
N GLY A 2 4.02 5.11 8.68
CA GLY A 2 2.83 5.12 7.81
C GLY A 2 1.56 4.66 8.54
N ARG A 3 0.38 4.85 7.94
CA ARG A 3 -0.89 4.37 8.51
C ARG A 3 -0.92 2.83 8.62
N SER A 4 -1.46 2.32 9.71
CA SER A 4 -1.78 0.90 9.87
C SER A 4 -2.90 0.48 8.91
N THR A 5 -2.99 -0.82 8.61
CA THR A 5 -4.08 -1.37 7.78
C THR A 5 -5.45 -1.01 8.35
N GLU A 6 -5.61 -1.03 9.67
CA GLU A 6 -6.85 -0.65 10.37
C GLU A 6 -7.19 0.83 10.20
N GLN A 7 -6.19 1.71 10.26
CA GLN A 7 -6.40 3.15 10.04
C GLN A 7 -6.78 3.45 8.58
N ILE A 8 -6.23 2.70 7.63
CA ILE A 8 -6.60 2.81 6.21
C ILE A 8 -8.02 2.28 6.00
N ALA A 9 -8.36 1.14 6.60
CA ALA A 9 -9.68 0.52 6.54
C ALA A 9 -10.77 1.45 7.08
N ALA A 10 -10.56 2.02 8.28
CA ALA A 10 -11.47 3.00 8.87
C ALA A 10 -11.65 4.25 7.99
N LYS A 11 -10.55 4.78 7.43
CA LYS A 11 -10.61 5.97 6.57
C LYS A 11 -11.36 5.72 5.24
N LEU A 12 -11.27 4.51 4.70
CA LEU A 12 -11.89 4.14 3.42
C LEU A 12 -13.25 3.46 3.59
N HIS A 13 -13.75 3.28 4.82
CA HIS A 13 -14.96 2.50 5.13
C HIS A 13 -14.92 1.08 4.55
N LEU A 14 -13.75 0.43 4.64
CA LEU A 14 -13.50 -0.93 4.15
C LEU A 14 -13.15 -1.85 5.32
N SER A 15 -13.30 -3.17 5.12
CA SER A 15 -12.78 -4.16 6.05
C SER A 15 -11.24 -4.18 6.02
N PRO A 16 -10.55 -4.43 7.15
CA PRO A 16 -9.10 -4.60 7.17
C PRO A 16 -8.59 -5.67 6.19
N GLU A 17 -9.38 -6.71 5.95
CA GLU A 17 -9.08 -7.76 4.97
C GLU A 17 -9.04 -7.24 3.53
N THR A 18 -10.03 -6.44 3.13
CA THR A 18 -10.08 -5.80 1.82
C THR A 18 -8.85 -4.94 1.60
N VAL A 19 -8.45 -4.15 2.60
CA VAL A 19 -7.22 -3.35 2.55
C VAL A 19 -5.97 -4.24 2.42
N ARG A 20 -5.87 -5.35 3.17
CA ARG A 20 -4.77 -6.33 3.02
C ARG A 20 -4.71 -6.89 1.60
N ASN A 21 -5.85 -7.22 1.01
CA ASN A 21 -5.93 -7.75 -0.35
C ASN A 21 -5.47 -6.70 -1.38
N HIS A 22 -5.88 -5.44 -1.23
CA HIS A 22 -5.39 -4.35 -2.09
C HIS A 22 -3.88 -4.14 -1.96
N ILE A 23 -3.32 -4.21 -0.75
CA ILE A 23 -1.87 -4.10 -0.55
C ILE A 23 -1.13 -5.27 -1.22
N ARG A 24 -1.63 -6.50 -1.10
CA ARG A 24 -1.06 -7.68 -1.78
C ARG A 24 -1.12 -7.56 -3.30
N ALA A 25 -2.24 -7.08 -3.83
CA ALA A 25 -2.39 -6.83 -5.26
C ALA A 25 -1.40 -5.76 -5.73
N LEU A 26 -1.28 -4.65 -5.00
CA LEU A 26 -0.30 -3.59 -5.26
C LEU A 26 1.14 -4.16 -5.28
N PHE A 27 1.50 -4.99 -4.31
CA PHE A 27 2.84 -5.61 -4.27
C PHE A 27 3.11 -6.48 -5.48
N ARG A 28 2.13 -7.29 -5.91
CA ARG A 28 2.22 -8.08 -7.15
C ARG A 28 2.37 -7.19 -8.38
N THR A 29 1.59 -6.12 -8.49
CA THR A 29 1.67 -5.18 -9.62
C THR A 29 3.01 -4.47 -9.68
N LEU A 30 3.58 -4.10 -8.53
CA LEU A 30 4.87 -3.42 -8.46
C LEU A 30 6.07 -4.38 -8.45
N GLY A 31 5.86 -5.69 -8.33
CA GLY A 31 6.92 -6.70 -8.25
C GLY A 31 7.76 -6.61 -6.97
N VAL A 32 7.14 -6.30 -5.83
CA VAL A 32 7.84 -6.08 -4.54
C VAL A 32 7.31 -6.99 -3.43
N HIS A 33 8.06 -7.10 -2.33
CA HIS A 33 7.72 -8.01 -1.21
C HIS A 33 7.35 -7.28 0.09
N SER A 34 7.55 -5.97 0.15
CA SER A 34 7.28 -5.19 1.35
C SER A 34 6.70 -3.80 1.05
N ARG A 35 6.10 -3.21 2.08
CA ARG A 35 5.55 -1.85 2.01
C ARG A 35 6.65 -0.81 1.73
N LEU A 36 7.84 -1.00 2.30
CA LEU A 36 8.94 -0.07 2.11
C LEU A 36 9.45 -0.10 0.67
N GLU A 37 9.61 -1.29 0.10
CA GLU A 37 9.96 -1.44 -1.32
C GLU A 37 8.90 -0.84 -2.24
N ALA A 38 7.61 -1.05 -1.93
CA ALA A 38 6.51 -0.46 -2.70
C ALA A 38 6.60 1.07 -2.72
N VAL A 39 6.88 1.71 -1.58
CA VAL A 39 7.08 3.17 -1.50
C VAL A 39 8.31 3.61 -2.28
N ALA A 40 9.42 2.87 -2.18
CA ALA A 40 10.65 3.17 -2.91
C ALA A 40 10.45 3.08 -4.44
N VAL A 41 9.77 2.03 -4.92
CA VAL A 41 9.41 1.88 -6.34
C VAL A 41 8.46 2.99 -6.77
N ALA A 42 7.40 3.26 -6.00
CA ALA A 42 6.43 4.30 -6.34
C ALA A 42 7.07 5.69 -6.44
N ARG A 43 8.05 6.01 -5.59
CA ARG A 43 8.83 7.26 -5.68
C ARG A 43 9.74 7.31 -6.90
N ARG A 44 10.48 6.22 -7.18
CA ARG A 44 11.34 6.13 -8.37
C ARG A 44 10.56 6.25 -9.68
N GLN A 45 9.34 5.72 -9.70
CA GLN A 45 8.45 5.75 -10.86
C GLN A 45 7.52 6.98 -10.89
N HIS A 46 7.69 7.95 -9.97
CA HIS A 46 6.84 9.14 -9.84
C HIS A 46 5.33 8.85 -9.71
N LEU A 47 4.95 7.69 -9.17
CA LEU A 47 3.55 7.29 -8.94
C LEU A 47 2.93 7.95 -7.71
N VAL A 48 3.76 8.48 -6.82
CA VAL A 48 3.36 9.22 -5.63
C VAL A 48 4.21 10.47 -5.51
N ALA A 49 3.62 11.57 -5.05
CA ALA A 49 4.37 12.77 -4.74
C ALA A 49 5.38 12.49 -3.62
N SER A 50 6.57 13.07 -3.74
CA SER A 50 7.72 12.87 -2.84
C SER A 50 7.43 13.30 -1.40
#